data_AF-A0AAD4F3C8-F1
#
_entry.id   AF-A0AAD4F3C8-F1
#
_cell.length_a   1.000
_cell.length_b   1.000
_cell.length_c   1.000
_cell.angle_alpha   90.00
_cell.angle_beta   90.00
_cell.angle_gamma   90.00
#
_symmetry.space_group_name_H-M   'P 1'
#
loop_
_entity.id
_entity.type
_entity.pdbx_description
1 polymer ?
#
loop_
_entity_poly.entity_id
_entity_poly.type
_entity_poly.pdbx_seq_one_letter_code
_entity_poly.pdbx_strand_id
1 'polypeptide(L)'
;MYAPTPPAPPPKPPGNHHDVSRMSTPAGGQVPRPPPLPEAIAAGLGSGSALAAAEYNAAQPQEIADPGDQWLPKFLEDKSKQDLADILSDPALLSALTHSPQTTHPSLGASHAALQAALAENMERAAQLLDLEARLAHQRSAAQAQLLSTHALERQWRAKQADMDHALAPFAPASLYQRLAQGMAEQEGVCYALEESFLEGEGDGALATEREAGDWVRRYREAKKLYYLRQERKERWDEGRVGGWR
;
A
#
# COMPACT_ATOMS: atom_id res chain seq x y z
N MET A 1 -61.43 -13.47 29.90
CA MET A 1 -61.22 -13.02 28.51
C MET A 1 -59.81 -13.44 28.13
N TYR A 2 -59.68 -14.43 27.25
CA TYR A 2 -58.40 -14.96 26.77
C TYR A 2 -57.93 -14.09 25.58
N ALA A 3 -56.70 -13.60 25.63
CA ALA A 3 -56.05 -12.95 24.50
C ALA A 3 -54.86 -13.84 24.05
N PRO A 4 -54.78 -14.24 22.77
CA PRO A 4 -53.74 -15.14 22.28
C PRO A 4 -52.43 -14.39 22.00
N THR A 5 -51.32 -14.97 22.45
CA THR A 5 -49.97 -14.55 22.07
C THR A 5 -49.68 -14.93 20.60
N PRO A 6 -49.00 -14.06 19.82
CA PRO A 6 -48.68 -14.36 18.42
C PRO A 6 -47.52 -15.38 18.32
N PRO A 7 -47.45 -16.20 17.25
CA PRO A 7 -46.41 -17.21 17.10
C PRO A 7 -45.07 -16.59 16.68
N ALA A 8 -43.97 -17.21 17.11
CA ALA A 8 -42.61 -16.76 16.84
C ALA A 8 -42.21 -16.92 15.35
N PRO A 9 -41.40 -16.00 14.79
CA PRO A 9 -40.94 -16.07 13.41
C PRO A 9 -39.81 -17.13 13.21
N PRO A 10 -39.64 -17.66 11.99
CA PRO A 10 -38.69 -18.74 11.69
C PRO A 10 -37.22 -18.27 11.68
N PRO A 11 -36.24 -19.17 11.93
CA PRO A 11 -34.82 -18.83 11.93
C PRO A 11 -34.28 -18.59 10.51
N LYS A 12 -33.39 -17.59 10.37
CA LYS A 12 -32.70 -17.29 9.10
C LYS A 12 -31.59 -18.31 8.79
N PRO A 13 -31.38 -18.68 7.51
CA PRO A 13 -30.28 -19.54 7.09
C PRO A 13 -28.92 -18.78 7.14
N PRO A 14 -27.80 -19.49 7.34
CA PRO A 14 -26.49 -18.86 7.42
C PRO A 14 -25.88 -18.61 6.03
N GLY A 15 -25.46 -17.35 5.80
CA GLY A 15 -24.41 -16.97 4.84
C GLY A 15 -24.87 -16.70 3.41
N ASN A 16 -24.93 -15.44 2.98
CA ASN A 16 -23.79 -14.76 2.32
C ASN A 16 -24.16 -13.32 1.88
N HIS A 17 -23.17 -12.41 1.97
CA HIS A 17 -23.03 -11.14 1.23
C HIS A 17 -24.16 -10.09 1.19
N HIS A 18 -23.94 -8.95 1.85
CA HIS A 18 -23.67 -7.64 1.21
C HIS A 18 -23.77 -6.55 2.28
N ASP A 19 -22.66 -5.93 2.64
CA ASP A 19 -22.72 -4.61 3.29
C ASP A 19 -21.70 -3.67 2.67
N VAL A 20 -22.26 -2.65 2.03
CA VAL A 20 -21.58 -1.52 1.41
C VAL A 20 -21.54 -0.42 2.47
N SER A 21 -20.33 -0.08 2.90
CA SER A 21 -19.88 1.23 3.38
C SER A 21 -20.81 2.05 4.28
N ARG A 22 -20.52 2.12 5.59
CA ARG A 22 -20.61 3.37 6.38
C ARG A 22 -19.51 3.46 7.44
N MET A 23 -18.74 4.54 7.35
CA MET A 23 -17.87 5.09 8.40
C MET A 23 -18.54 5.08 9.78
N SER A 24 -17.85 4.55 10.80
CA SER A 24 -17.82 5.06 12.18
C SER A 24 -16.80 4.27 13.02
N THR A 25 -15.81 4.97 13.57
CA THR A 25 -14.90 4.48 14.62
C THR A 25 -15.68 4.30 15.93
N PRO A 26 -15.38 3.26 16.75
CA PRO A 26 -14.72 3.58 18.01
C PRO A 26 -13.63 2.58 18.44
N ALA A 27 -12.83 3.07 19.38
CA ALA A 27 -11.69 2.45 20.05
C ALA A 27 -11.96 1.08 20.70
N GLY A 28 -10.90 0.25 20.77
CA GLY A 28 -10.80 -0.83 21.76
C GLY A 28 -10.25 -2.15 21.22
N GLY A 29 -8.94 -2.35 21.36
CA GLY A 29 -8.29 -3.65 21.63
C GLY A 29 -8.57 -4.84 20.70
N GLN A 30 -7.64 -5.08 19.77
CA GLN A 30 -7.02 -6.37 19.38
C GLN A 30 -6.58 -6.29 17.91
N VAL A 31 -5.26 -6.32 17.69
CA VAL A 31 -4.67 -6.33 16.34
C VAL A 31 -4.83 -7.74 15.75
N PRO A 32 -5.33 -7.93 14.50
CA PRO A 32 -5.34 -9.23 13.86
C PRO A 32 -3.92 -9.65 13.49
N ARG A 33 -3.57 -10.91 13.76
CA ARG A 33 -2.31 -11.55 13.37
C ARG A 33 -2.17 -11.53 11.82
N PRO A 34 -1.02 -11.15 11.26
CA PRO A 34 -0.80 -11.18 9.81
C PRO A 34 -0.73 -12.63 9.27
N PRO A 35 -1.09 -12.85 7.98
CA PRO A 35 -1.06 -14.17 7.34
C PRO A 35 0.39 -14.68 7.18
N PRO A 36 0.61 -16.01 7.14
CA PRO A 36 1.94 -16.59 6.97
C PRO A 36 2.51 -16.32 5.57
N LEU A 37 3.76 -15.84 5.51
CA LEU A 37 4.49 -15.64 4.25
C LEU A 37 4.92 -16.99 3.63
N PRO A 38 5.04 -17.08 2.29
CA PRO A 38 5.56 -18.27 1.60
C PRO A 38 7.00 -18.63 2.04
N GLU A 39 7.25 -19.93 2.23
CA GLU A 39 8.47 -20.55 2.77
C GLU A 39 9.80 -20.15 2.08
N ALA A 40 9.76 -19.59 0.88
CA ALA A 40 10.95 -19.16 0.14
C ALA A 40 11.64 -17.91 0.71
N ILE A 41 10.97 -17.14 1.59
CA ILE A 41 11.54 -15.95 2.25
C ILE A 41 12.02 -16.26 3.68
N ALA A 42 11.57 -17.37 4.28
CA ALA A 42 11.95 -17.76 5.64
C ALA A 42 13.43 -18.18 5.76
N ALA A 43 14.03 -18.69 4.69
CA ALA A 43 15.44 -19.09 4.67
C ALA A 43 16.43 -17.91 4.66
N GLY A 44 15.98 -16.67 4.39
CA GLY A 44 16.81 -15.46 4.39
C GLY A 44 16.71 -14.61 5.66
N LEU A 45 15.69 -14.83 6.49
CA LEU A 45 15.44 -14.04 7.72
C LEU A 45 15.84 -14.77 9.01
N GLY A 46 16.33 -16.01 8.92
CA GLY A 46 16.84 -16.79 10.04
C GLY A 46 18.25 -16.40 10.53
N SER A 47 18.89 -15.40 9.92
CA SER A 47 20.25 -14.96 10.27
C SER A 47 20.32 -13.53 10.82
N GLY A 48 19.17 -12.92 11.15
CA GLY A 48 19.09 -11.57 11.73
C GLY A 48 18.99 -11.54 13.26
N SER A 49 18.59 -12.63 13.91
CA SER A 49 18.42 -12.68 15.37
C SER A 49 19.70 -13.01 16.15
N ALA A 50 20.80 -13.35 15.46
CA ALA A 50 22.10 -13.59 16.08
C ALA A 50 22.97 -12.31 16.14
N LEU A 51 22.60 -11.24 15.44
CA LEU A 51 23.33 -9.97 15.43
C LEU A 51 22.83 -8.97 16.48
N ALA A 52 21.69 -9.22 17.14
CA ALA A 52 21.19 -8.38 18.22
C ALA A 52 21.80 -8.70 19.60
N ALA A 53 22.64 -9.73 19.68
CA ALA A 53 23.38 -10.10 20.89
C ALA A 53 24.89 -9.80 20.77
N ALA A 54 25.32 -9.15 19.68
CA ALA A 54 26.68 -8.69 19.51
C ALA A 54 26.81 -7.26 20.07
N GLU A 55 27.60 -7.14 21.13
CA GLU A 55 28.29 -5.91 21.53
C GLU A 55 27.47 -4.85 22.30
N TYR A 56 26.78 -5.29 23.36
CA TYR A 56 26.87 -4.54 24.63
C TYR A 56 27.89 -5.21 25.55
N ASN A 57 29.08 -5.51 25.01
CA ASN A 57 30.27 -5.62 25.84
C ASN A 57 30.76 -4.18 26.08
N ALA A 58 29.98 -3.42 26.85
CA ALA A 58 30.58 -2.29 27.55
C ALA A 58 31.68 -2.92 28.40
N ALA A 59 32.94 -2.71 28.02
CA ALA A 59 34.09 -3.14 28.79
C ALA A 59 33.79 -2.77 30.24
N GLN A 60 33.66 -3.79 31.10
CA GLN A 60 33.46 -3.54 32.53
C GLN A 60 34.55 -2.56 32.95
N PRO A 61 34.21 -1.45 33.64
CA PRO A 61 35.21 -0.55 34.17
C PRO A 61 36.18 -1.42 34.96
N GLN A 62 37.44 -1.49 34.53
CA GLN A 62 38.46 -2.13 35.35
C GLN A 62 38.35 -1.47 36.71
N GLU A 63 38.17 -2.26 37.78
CA GLU A 63 38.21 -1.74 39.14
C GLU A 63 39.61 -1.16 39.36
N ILE A 64 39.71 0.15 39.15
CA ILE A 64 40.92 0.92 39.38
C ILE A 64 41.09 0.90 40.89
N ALA A 65 41.95 -0.01 41.39
CA ALA A 65 42.21 -0.13 42.80
C ALA A 65 42.70 1.21 43.36
N ASP A 66 42.02 1.67 44.41
CA ASP A 66 42.40 2.89 45.11
C ASP A 66 43.79 2.66 45.74
N PRO A 67 44.78 3.55 45.49
CA PRO A 67 46.10 3.48 46.13
C PRO A 67 46.04 3.36 47.67
N GLY A 68 44.94 3.76 48.30
CA GLY A 68 44.75 3.75 49.74
C GLY A 68 45.57 4.83 50.46
N ASP A 69 45.29 5.02 51.75
CA ASP A 69 45.81 6.14 52.56
C ASP A 69 47.34 6.15 52.77
N GLN A 70 48.04 5.10 52.36
CA GLN A 70 49.48 4.91 52.57
C GLN A 70 50.33 5.30 51.35
N TRP A 71 49.72 5.65 50.22
CA TRP A 71 50.47 5.98 49.02
C TRP A 71 50.99 7.42 49.06
N LEU A 72 52.31 7.56 49.01
CA LEU A 72 52.99 8.83 48.82
C LEU A 72 54.00 8.68 47.67
N PRO A 73 54.10 9.66 46.77
CA PRO A 73 55.21 9.73 45.82
C PRO A 73 56.57 9.67 46.52
N LYS A 74 57.46 8.78 46.09
CA LYS A 74 58.80 8.57 46.70
C LYS A 74 59.63 9.85 46.84
N PHE A 75 59.41 10.85 45.99
CA PHE A 75 60.12 12.12 46.06
C PHE A 75 59.72 12.99 47.26
N LEU A 76 58.57 12.72 47.90
CA LEU A 76 58.06 13.42 49.08
C LEU A 76 58.57 12.79 50.38
N GLU A 77 59.09 11.56 50.35
CA GLU A 77 59.62 10.88 51.54
C GLU A 77 60.90 11.56 52.08
N ASP A 78 61.72 12.13 51.18
CA ASP A 78 63.02 12.74 51.52
C ASP A 78 62.95 14.26 51.79
N LYS A 79 61.75 14.87 51.85
CA LYS A 79 61.58 16.33 51.97
C LYS A 79 61.52 16.82 53.42
N SER A 80 61.99 18.05 53.64
CA SER A 80 61.93 18.69 54.95
C SER A 80 60.49 19.07 55.32
N LYS A 81 60.20 19.21 56.63
CA LYS A 81 58.87 19.63 57.11
C LYS A 81 58.43 21.00 56.56
N GLN A 82 59.39 21.90 56.33
CA GLN A 82 59.13 23.20 55.72
C GLN A 82 58.71 23.04 54.25
N ASP A 83 59.46 22.25 53.47
CA ASP A 83 59.16 22.03 52.05
C ASP A 83 57.81 21.32 51.85
N LEU A 84 57.47 20.37 52.74
CA LEU A 84 56.16 19.72 52.69
C LEU A 84 55.03 20.70 52.98
N ALA A 85 55.20 21.64 53.92
CA ALA A 85 54.19 22.66 54.22
C ALA A 85 54.01 23.63 53.05
N ASP A 86 55.10 24.02 52.40
CA ASP A 86 55.06 24.90 51.22
C ASP A 86 54.38 24.21 50.03
N ILE A 87 54.69 22.93 49.79
CA ILE A 87 54.01 22.11 48.75
C ILE A 87 52.52 21.92 49.08
N LEU A 88 52.16 21.72 50.35
CA LEU A 88 50.76 21.56 50.77
C LEU A 88 49.97 22.87 50.68
N SER A 89 50.65 24.01 50.76
CA SER A 89 50.06 25.34 50.64
C SER A 89 49.67 25.71 49.19
N ASP A 90 50.26 25.04 48.19
CA ASP A 90 49.98 25.27 46.78
C ASP A 90 49.19 24.10 46.14
N PRO A 91 47.86 24.22 46.01
CA PRO A 91 47.03 23.18 45.42
C PRO A 91 47.32 22.94 43.92
N ALA A 92 47.83 23.95 43.20
CA ALA A 92 48.19 23.78 41.80
C ALA A 92 49.44 22.90 41.68
N LEU A 93 50.42 23.08 42.56
CA LEU A 93 51.61 22.25 42.63
C LEU A 93 51.27 20.81 43.02
N LEU A 94 50.39 20.61 44.00
CA LEU A 94 49.86 19.28 44.33
C LEU A 94 49.17 18.60 43.13
N SER A 95 48.37 19.35 42.37
CA SER A 95 47.73 18.83 41.16
C SER A 95 48.75 18.45 40.09
N ALA A 96 49.81 19.25 39.90
CA ALA A 96 50.87 18.92 38.95
C ALA A 96 51.64 17.66 39.37
N LEU A 97 51.87 17.47 40.67
CA LEU A 97 52.55 16.30 41.21
C LEU A 97 51.72 15.01 41.11
N THR A 98 50.40 15.08 41.22
CA THR A 98 49.54 13.88 41.06
C THR A 98 49.44 13.43 39.59
N HIS A 99 49.56 14.37 38.64
CA HIS A 99 49.45 14.10 37.20
C HIS A 99 50.80 14.03 36.46
N SER A 100 51.92 14.26 37.15
CA SER A 100 53.26 14.18 36.55
C SER A 100 53.70 12.73 36.36
N PRO A 101 54.23 12.35 35.17
CA PRO A 101 54.52 10.95 34.81
C PRO A 101 55.55 10.26 35.71
N GLN A 102 56.34 11.02 36.48
CA GLN A 102 57.32 10.47 37.42
C GLN A 102 56.73 10.17 38.81
N THR A 103 55.58 10.76 39.14
CA THR A 103 55.00 10.76 40.49
C THR A 103 53.54 10.30 40.50
N THR A 104 52.92 10.10 39.33
CA THR A 104 51.56 9.59 39.16
C THR A 104 51.45 8.13 39.60
N HIS A 105 50.38 7.83 40.34
CA HIS A 105 50.01 6.46 40.68
C HIS A 105 49.50 5.70 39.44
N PRO A 106 49.87 4.42 39.23
CA PRO A 106 49.40 3.62 38.10
C PRO A 106 47.87 3.55 37.95
N SER A 107 47.10 3.68 39.03
CA SER A 107 45.62 3.68 38.98
C SER A 107 45.06 4.87 38.21
N LEU A 108 45.66 6.06 38.36
CA LEU A 108 45.25 7.28 37.66
C LEU A 108 45.67 7.24 36.18
N GLY A 109 46.83 6.66 35.88
CA GLY A 109 47.24 6.38 34.51
C GLY A 109 46.28 5.40 33.81
N ALA A 110 45.89 4.33 34.51
CA ALA A 110 44.91 3.36 34.00
C ALA A 110 43.52 3.97 33.79
N SER A 111 43.07 4.83 34.71
CA SER A 111 41.78 5.52 34.57
C SER A 111 41.76 6.49 33.39
N HIS A 112 42.82 7.27 33.20
CA HIS A 112 42.94 8.18 32.06
C HIS A 112 43.01 7.42 30.73
N ALA A 113 43.76 6.32 30.68
CA ALA A 113 43.81 5.47 29.50
C ALA A 113 42.43 4.85 29.17
N ALA A 114 41.70 4.37 30.18
CA ALA A 114 40.35 3.84 30.00
C ALA A 114 39.37 4.91 29.49
N LEU A 115 39.42 6.13 30.05
CA LEU A 115 38.60 7.26 29.59
C LEU A 115 38.94 7.68 28.16
N GLN A 116 40.22 7.73 27.79
CA GLN A 116 40.64 8.04 26.43
C GLN A 116 40.17 6.97 25.43
N ALA A 117 40.25 5.69 25.79
CA ALA A 117 39.74 4.60 24.97
C ALA A 117 38.23 4.69 24.77
N ALA A 118 37.47 4.92 25.85
CA ALA A 118 36.02 5.10 25.78
C ALA A 118 35.61 6.33 24.96
N LEU A 119 36.38 7.42 25.03
CA LEU A 119 36.15 8.62 24.22
C LEU A 119 36.39 8.34 22.74
N ALA A 120 37.49 7.66 22.40
CA ALA A 120 37.79 7.27 21.02
C ALA A 120 36.71 6.34 20.45
N GLU A 121 36.25 5.36 21.23
CA GLU A 121 35.16 4.46 20.84
C GLU A 121 33.85 5.23 20.62
N ASN A 122 33.51 6.18 21.48
CA ASN A 122 32.32 7.02 21.30
C ASN A 122 32.41 7.89 20.03
N MET A 123 33.59 8.42 19.70
CA MET A 123 33.80 9.15 18.46
C MET A 123 33.63 8.26 17.22
N GLU A 124 34.16 7.04 17.26
CA GLU A 124 33.99 6.07 16.17
C GLU A 124 32.52 5.68 16.00
N ARG A 125 31.82 5.36 17.09
CA ARG A 125 30.39 5.05 17.05
C ARG A 125 29.56 6.22 16.52
N ALA A 126 29.88 7.46 16.92
CA ALA A 126 29.22 8.64 16.39
C ALA A 126 29.42 8.78 14.87
N ALA A 127 30.62 8.53 14.36
CA ALA A 127 30.89 8.53 12.92
C ALA A 127 30.10 7.43 12.19
N GLN A 128 30.06 6.20 12.75
CA GLN A 128 29.29 5.10 12.20
C GLN A 128 27.78 5.40 12.16
N LEU A 129 27.25 6.07 13.19
CA LEU A 129 25.84 6.48 13.25
C LEU A 129 25.52 7.52 12.17
N LEU A 130 26.41 8.48 11.91
CA LEU A 130 26.23 9.46 10.83
C LEU A 130 26.21 8.80 9.45
N ASP A 131 27.07 7.82 9.20
CA ASP A 131 27.06 7.05 7.96
C ASP A 131 25.78 6.24 7.78
N LEU A 132 25.29 5.62 8.87
CA LEU A 132 24.02 4.90 8.86
C LEU A 132 22.84 5.83 8.61
N GLU A 133 22.83 7.02 9.22
CA GLU A 133 21.81 8.04 8.99
C GLU A 133 21.77 8.47 7.52
N ALA A 134 22.94 8.75 6.92
CA ALA A 134 23.04 9.11 5.52
C ALA A 134 22.52 8.00 4.59
N ARG A 135 22.87 6.74 4.87
CA ARG A 135 22.34 5.57 4.14
C ARG A 135 20.83 5.44 4.27
N LEU A 136 20.29 5.62 5.47
CA LEU A 136 18.86 5.55 5.74
C LEU A 136 18.11 6.66 4.98
N ALA A 137 18.62 7.90 5.04
CA ALA A 137 18.05 9.03 4.32
C ALA A 137 18.02 8.77 2.80
N HIS A 138 19.11 8.23 2.24
CA HIS A 138 19.17 7.84 0.83
C HIS A 138 18.13 6.76 0.49
N GLN A 139 18.04 5.69 1.28
CA GLN A 139 17.07 4.62 1.08
C GLN A 139 15.62 5.12 1.16
N ARG A 140 15.31 6.02 2.11
CA ARG A 140 13.99 6.67 2.20
C ARG A 140 13.67 7.46 0.94
N SER A 141 14.61 8.25 0.44
CA SER A 141 14.41 9.04 -0.78
C SER A 141 14.19 8.15 -2.01
N ALA A 142 14.95 7.06 -2.14
CA ALA A 142 14.81 6.11 -3.24
C ALA A 142 13.47 5.37 -3.19
N ALA A 143 13.06 4.89 -2.01
CA ALA A 143 11.77 4.24 -1.81
C ALA A 143 10.60 5.19 -2.10
N GLN A 144 10.71 6.46 -1.69
CA GLN A 144 9.70 7.48 -1.99
C GLN A 144 9.58 7.72 -3.49
N ALA A 145 10.70 7.84 -4.22
CA ALA A 145 10.69 8.00 -5.67
C ALA A 145 10.06 6.77 -6.37
N GLN A 146 10.40 5.56 -5.92
CA GLN A 146 9.80 4.33 -6.44
C GLN A 146 8.29 4.31 -6.20
N LEU A 147 7.82 4.61 -4.99
CA LEU A 147 6.40 4.66 -4.66
C LEU A 147 5.63 5.68 -5.51
N LEU A 148 6.22 6.87 -5.74
CA LEU A 148 5.60 7.85 -6.64
C LEU A 148 5.52 7.33 -8.08
N SER A 149 6.56 6.63 -8.55
CA SER A 149 6.57 6.02 -9.88
C SER A 149 5.54 4.90 -10.03
N THR A 150 5.35 4.07 -9.01
CA THR A 150 4.34 2.99 -9.05
C THR A 150 2.93 3.57 -9.05
N HIS A 151 2.66 4.60 -8.24
CA HIS A 151 1.36 5.28 -8.28
C HIS A 151 1.09 5.96 -9.63
N ALA A 152 2.11 6.53 -10.27
CA ALA A 152 1.96 7.06 -11.62
C ALA A 152 1.60 5.95 -12.62
N LEU A 153 2.29 4.80 -12.57
CA LEU A 153 2.01 3.65 -13.43
C LEU A 153 0.60 3.07 -13.19
N GLU A 154 0.17 2.99 -11.93
CA GLU A 154 -1.18 2.55 -11.59
C GLU A 154 -2.26 3.46 -12.19
N ARG A 155 -2.07 4.79 -12.15
CA ARG A 155 -3.01 5.73 -12.77
C ARG A 155 -3.04 5.54 -14.28
N GLN A 156 -1.89 5.37 -14.91
CA GLN A 156 -1.81 5.09 -16.35
C GLN A 156 -2.48 3.77 -16.73
N TRP A 157 -2.32 2.72 -15.91
CA TRP A 157 -2.97 1.44 -16.13
C TRP A 157 -4.50 1.54 -15.98
N ARG A 158 -4.98 2.22 -14.94
CA ARG A 158 -6.43 2.47 -14.76
C ARG A 158 -7.02 3.27 -15.92
N ALA A 159 -6.30 4.26 -16.44
CA ALA A 159 -6.72 5.00 -17.62
C ALA A 159 -6.81 4.09 -18.85
N LYS A 160 -5.77 3.29 -19.13
CA LYS A 160 -5.78 2.31 -20.24
C LYS A 160 -6.89 1.29 -20.12
N GLN A 161 -7.19 0.82 -18.91
CA GLN A 161 -8.29 -0.11 -18.68
C GLN A 161 -9.63 0.57 -18.98
N ALA A 162 -9.84 1.80 -18.51
CA ALA A 162 -11.05 2.56 -18.82
C ALA A 162 -11.21 2.81 -20.33
N ASP A 163 -10.11 3.13 -21.03
CA ASP A 163 -10.11 3.30 -22.49
C ASP A 163 -10.48 1.99 -23.22
N MET A 164 -9.94 0.87 -22.77
CA MET A 164 -10.28 -0.46 -23.28
C MET A 164 -11.76 -0.78 -23.03
N ASP A 165 -12.24 -0.58 -21.80
CA ASP A 165 -13.64 -0.83 -21.45
C ASP A 165 -14.57 0.07 -22.27
N HIS A 166 -14.19 1.33 -22.51
CA HIS A 166 -14.94 2.23 -23.38
C HIS A 166 -14.94 1.77 -24.84
N ALA A 167 -13.79 1.32 -25.37
CA ALA A 167 -13.68 0.79 -26.72
C ALA A 167 -14.47 -0.52 -26.91
N LEU A 168 -14.56 -1.35 -25.87
CA LEU A 168 -15.30 -2.61 -25.87
C LEU A 168 -16.79 -2.43 -25.55
N ALA A 169 -17.20 -1.36 -24.88
CA ALA A 169 -18.59 -1.11 -24.49
C ALA A 169 -19.60 -1.25 -25.64
N PRO A 170 -19.35 -0.79 -26.89
CA PRO A 170 -20.25 -0.98 -28.03
C PRO A 170 -20.41 -2.42 -28.52
N PHE A 171 -19.48 -3.30 -28.14
CA PHE A 171 -19.45 -4.72 -28.51
C PHE A 171 -19.84 -5.63 -27.33
N ALA A 172 -20.12 -5.04 -26.16
CA ALA A 172 -20.64 -5.77 -25.03
C ALA A 172 -22.01 -6.42 -25.38
N PRO A 173 -22.32 -7.60 -24.84
CA PRO A 173 -23.57 -8.29 -25.15
C PRO A 173 -24.82 -7.42 -24.91
N ALA A 174 -24.83 -6.61 -23.86
CA ALA A 174 -25.94 -5.71 -23.53
C ALA A 174 -26.12 -4.59 -24.57
N SER A 175 -25.02 -4.00 -25.07
CA SER A 175 -25.11 -2.92 -26.08
C SER A 175 -25.47 -3.47 -27.46
N LEU A 176 -24.98 -4.65 -27.82
CA LEU A 176 -25.41 -5.37 -29.03
C LEU A 176 -26.89 -5.72 -28.98
N TYR A 177 -27.38 -6.20 -27.84
CA TYR A 177 -28.81 -6.47 -27.63
C TYR A 177 -29.65 -5.19 -27.73
N GLN A 178 -29.21 -4.10 -27.10
CA GLN A 178 -29.88 -2.81 -27.19
C GLN A 178 -29.94 -2.32 -28.64
N ARG A 179 -28.85 -2.43 -29.40
CA ARG A 179 -28.82 -2.09 -30.84
C ARG A 179 -29.76 -2.96 -31.67
N LEU A 180 -29.86 -4.26 -31.36
CA LEU A 180 -30.81 -5.15 -32.02
C LEU A 180 -32.26 -4.74 -31.73
N ALA A 181 -32.57 -4.41 -30.47
CA ALA A 181 -33.89 -3.93 -30.07
C ALA A 181 -34.24 -2.59 -30.73
N GLN A 182 -33.30 -1.65 -30.80
CA GLN A 182 -33.46 -0.38 -31.51
C GLN A 182 -33.70 -0.61 -32.99
N GLY A 183 -32.88 -1.41 -33.66
CA GLY A 183 -33.06 -1.71 -35.09
C GLY A 183 -34.35 -2.49 -35.40
N MET A 184 -34.96 -3.17 -34.42
CA MET A 184 -36.29 -3.76 -34.56
C MET A 184 -37.37 -2.68 -34.50
N ALA A 185 -37.32 -1.77 -33.51
CA ALA A 185 -38.26 -0.66 -33.37
C ALA A 185 -38.19 0.32 -34.56
N GLU A 186 -36.98 0.63 -35.04
CA GLU A 186 -36.78 1.43 -36.26
C GLU A 186 -37.43 0.76 -37.48
N GLN A 187 -37.30 -0.56 -37.61
CA GLN A 187 -37.91 -1.29 -38.73
C GLN A 187 -39.43 -1.33 -38.66
N GLU A 188 -39.98 -1.43 -37.45
CA GLU A 188 -41.41 -1.32 -37.20
C GLU A 188 -41.91 0.07 -37.62
N GLY A 189 -41.20 1.13 -37.23
CA GLY A 189 -41.47 2.50 -37.67
C GLY A 189 -41.40 2.68 -39.19
N VAL A 190 -40.44 2.04 -39.87
CA VAL A 190 -40.37 2.04 -41.34
C VAL A 190 -41.58 1.32 -41.96
N CYS A 191 -42.01 0.18 -41.40
CA CYS A 191 -43.20 -0.50 -41.89
C CYS A 191 -44.45 0.38 -41.72
N TYR A 192 -44.59 1.00 -40.55
CA TYR A 192 -45.69 1.91 -40.25
C TYR A 192 -45.70 3.13 -41.19
N ALA A 193 -44.55 3.76 -41.42
CA ALA A 193 -44.43 4.88 -42.35
C ALA A 193 -44.73 4.48 -43.80
N LEU A 194 -44.34 3.26 -44.22
CA LEU A 194 -44.71 2.74 -45.54
C LEU A 194 -46.23 2.51 -45.65
N GLU A 195 -46.87 2.01 -44.60
CA GLU A 195 -48.34 1.85 -44.53
C GLU A 195 -49.03 3.22 -44.62
N GLU A 196 -48.61 4.19 -43.80
CA GLU A 196 -49.16 5.56 -43.84
C GLU A 196 -48.95 6.22 -45.20
N SER A 197 -47.75 6.14 -45.79
CA SER A 197 -47.46 6.74 -47.10
C SER A 197 -48.31 6.16 -48.25
N PHE A 198 -48.74 4.90 -48.13
CA PHE A 198 -49.62 4.29 -49.11
C PHE A 198 -51.08 4.71 -48.93
N LEU A 199 -51.50 4.93 -47.68
CA LEU A 199 -52.86 5.37 -47.35
C LEU A 199 -53.07 6.87 -47.63
N GLU A 200 -52.05 7.69 -47.40
CA GLU A 200 -52.12 9.14 -47.64
C GLU A 200 -52.08 9.49 -49.14
N GLY A 201 -51.46 8.66 -49.98
CA GLY A 201 -51.37 8.86 -51.42
C GLY A 201 -50.55 10.10 -51.82
N GLU A 202 -50.13 10.18 -53.08
CA GLU A 202 -49.41 11.36 -53.59
C GLU A 202 -50.39 12.51 -53.83
N GLY A 203 -50.77 13.22 -52.77
CA GLY A 203 -51.19 14.63 -52.78
C GLY A 203 -52.50 15.05 -53.45
N ASP A 204 -53.25 14.21 -54.17
CA ASP A 204 -54.44 14.69 -54.92
C ASP A 204 -55.61 13.67 -55.04
N GLY A 205 -55.76 12.76 -54.08
CA GLY A 205 -56.86 11.79 -54.08
C GLY A 205 -56.86 10.82 -55.28
N ALA A 206 -55.77 10.81 -56.06
CA ALA A 206 -55.56 9.88 -57.16
C ALA A 206 -55.20 8.49 -56.61
N LEU A 207 -55.92 7.46 -57.07
CA LEU A 207 -55.59 6.08 -56.77
C LEU A 207 -54.20 5.75 -57.31
N ALA A 208 -53.33 5.18 -56.47
CA ALA A 208 -51.98 4.76 -56.86
C ALA A 208 -52.02 3.92 -58.14
N THR A 209 -51.10 4.17 -59.07
CA THR A 209 -51.02 3.38 -60.30
C THR A 209 -50.64 1.93 -59.98
N GLU A 210 -51.05 0.98 -60.83
CA GLU A 210 -50.76 -0.46 -60.63
C GLU A 210 -49.26 -0.73 -60.44
N ARG A 211 -48.42 0.06 -61.11
CA ARG A 211 -46.96 0.01 -60.97
C ARG A 211 -46.47 0.47 -59.60
N GLU A 212 -46.96 1.60 -59.10
CA GLU A 212 -46.61 2.13 -57.78
C GLU A 212 -47.08 1.19 -56.66
N ALA A 213 -48.28 0.62 -56.80
CA ALA A 213 -48.80 -0.39 -55.89
C ALA A 213 -47.91 -1.65 -55.88
N GLY A 214 -47.48 -2.13 -57.05
CA GLY A 214 -46.55 -3.26 -57.16
C GLY A 214 -45.19 -2.99 -56.51
N ASP A 215 -44.64 -1.80 -56.72
CA ASP A 215 -43.35 -1.39 -56.14
C ASP A 215 -43.44 -1.12 -54.63
N TRP A 216 -44.58 -0.63 -54.13
CA TRP A 216 -44.86 -0.54 -52.70
C TRP A 216 -44.94 -1.93 -52.05
N VAL A 217 -45.72 -2.86 -52.64
CA VAL A 217 -45.85 -4.23 -52.11
C VAL A 217 -44.49 -4.91 -52.03
N ARG A 218 -43.62 -4.73 -53.02
CA ARG A 218 -42.25 -5.26 -52.99
C ARG A 218 -41.46 -4.68 -51.80
N ARG A 219 -41.42 -3.36 -51.66
CA ARG A 219 -40.69 -2.66 -50.58
C ARG A 219 -41.23 -3.02 -49.19
N TYR A 220 -42.54 -3.08 -49.03
CA TYR A 220 -43.18 -3.44 -47.78
C TYR A 220 -42.90 -4.89 -47.37
N ARG A 221 -42.94 -5.83 -48.32
CA ARG A 221 -42.57 -7.23 -48.06
C ARG A 221 -41.12 -7.37 -47.65
N GLU A 222 -40.21 -6.65 -48.30
CA GLU A 222 -38.79 -6.61 -47.93
C GLU A 222 -38.59 -6.04 -46.51
N ALA A 223 -39.29 -4.95 -46.17
CA ALA A 223 -39.26 -4.34 -44.85
C ALA A 223 -39.79 -5.29 -43.75
N LYS A 224 -40.94 -5.94 -43.96
CA LYS A 224 -41.50 -6.93 -43.03
C LYS A 224 -40.63 -8.16 -42.88
N LYS A 225 -40.00 -8.64 -43.97
CA LYS A 225 -39.04 -9.74 -43.91
C LYS A 225 -37.86 -9.43 -42.98
N LEU A 226 -37.31 -8.21 -43.07
CA LEU A 226 -36.24 -7.75 -42.17
C LEU A 226 -36.71 -7.62 -40.71
N TYR A 227 -37.94 -7.13 -40.49
CA TYR A 227 -38.55 -7.04 -39.16
C TYR A 227 -38.63 -8.41 -38.49
N TYR A 228 -39.26 -9.40 -39.15
CA TYR A 228 -39.40 -10.74 -38.58
C TYR A 228 -38.05 -11.43 -38.37
N LEU A 229 -37.08 -11.23 -39.26
CA LEU A 229 -35.72 -11.75 -39.09
C LEU A 229 -35.05 -11.19 -37.82
N ARG A 230 -35.20 -9.89 -37.54
CA ARG A 230 -34.65 -9.27 -36.32
C ARG A 230 -35.40 -9.76 -35.08
N GLN A 231 -36.72 -9.91 -35.17
CA GLN A 231 -37.55 -10.46 -34.09
C GLN A 231 -37.11 -11.88 -33.71
N GLU A 232 -36.98 -12.80 -34.68
CA GLU A 232 -36.53 -14.15 -34.37
C GLU A 232 -35.10 -14.19 -33.81
N ARG A 233 -34.21 -13.29 -34.28
CA ARG A 233 -32.84 -13.19 -33.73
C ARG A 233 -32.86 -12.72 -32.28
N LYS A 234 -33.79 -11.81 -31.93
CA LYS A 234 -33.99 -11.35 -30.56
C LYS A 234 -34.56 -12.46 -29.68
N GLU A 235 -35.56 -13.18 -30.14
CA GLU A 235 -36.14 -14.34 -29.41
C GLU A 235 -35.08 -15.42 -29.16
N ARG A 236 -34.28 -15.77 -30.19
CA ARG A 236 -33.13 -16.67 -30.02
C ARG A 236 -32.09 -16.12 -29.05
N TRP A 237 -31.92 -14.80 -28.98
CA TRP A 237 -31.03 -14.16 -28.03
C TRP A 237 -31.55 -14.25 -26.60
N ASP A 238 -32.85 -14.02 -26.39
CA ASP A 238 -33.53 -14.11 -25.09
C ASP A 238 -33.48 -15.55 -24.52
N GLU A 239 -33.50 -16.54 -25.40
CA GLU A 239 -33.33 -17.96 -25.04
C GLU A 239 -31.87 -18.40 -24.85
N GLY A 240 -30.89 -17.50 -25.05
CA GLY A 240 -29.47 -17.81 -24.97
C GLY A 240 -28.92 -18.63 -26.15
N ARG A 241 -29.67 -18.76 -27.25
CA ARG A 241 -29.26 -19.43 -28.50
C ARG A 241 -28.51 -18.47 -29.43
N VAL A 242 -27.59 -17.68 -28.89
CA VAL A 242 -26.76 -16.73 -29.64
C VAL A 242 -25.45 -17.40 -30.04
N GLY A 243 -25.13 -17.42 -31.33
CA GLY A 243 -23.84 -17.95 -31.81
C GLY A 243 -23.88 -19.42 -32.22
N GLY A 244 -24.94 -19.86 -32.89
CA GLY A 244 -24.94 -21.14 -33.59
C GLY A 244 -23.91 -21.17 -34.73
N TRP A 245 -22.66 -21.53 -34.43
CA TRP A 245 -21.88 -22.34 -35.34
C TRP A 245 -22.14 -23.80 -34.95
N ARG A 246 -22.90 -24.49 -35.80
CA ARG A 246 -22.73 -25.92 -36.00
C ARG A 246 -21.90 -26.08 -37.26
#